data_AF-A0A9P6PM69-F1
#
_entry.id   AF-A0A9P6PM69-F1
#
_cell.length_a   1.000
_cell.length_b   1.000
_cell.length_c   1.000
_cell.angle_alpha   90.00
_cell.angle_beta   90.00
_cell.angle_gamma   90.00
#
_symmetry.space_group_name_H-M   'P 1'
#
loop_
_entity.id
_entity.type
_entity.pdbx_description
1 polymer ?
#
loop_
_entity_poly.entity_id
_entity_poly.type
_entity_poly.pdbx_seq_one_letter_code
_entity_poly.pdbx_strand_id
1 'polypeptide(L)'
;NVQCVLFSNDTVDNLKDLIKTKKAPRFDDVSADELKLWRVNVPVIAADKHIAIVLNEIESKTELVLTDNLSDVFEEKPPKKTIHIIVQRAPPGDLRVDIKKVADKFFAAGSKHAKFLERFVHGTRVGRTIVDIIQRCGPGNVPIFGISGCGKPRGMIELLSRQWGFYYNASGEDLGSDGMTTFLAQVGSRLGKDRDANNRAARTMTYLLFLSRLLILQFFLRVDSAQSFTAARWTLLQACPHMFMDVFEELFRKLLPLHQRSVDEELALIDVVSKAFQDTRTCLIKHGGAPEVLDDTKLFVVHDEAQILGEKHFGRFESLTGTKVDRLLLSPILYGFQNIEGESELAILTSGTGLSIYILNWARSSGSILKHVPARSITWSFRDGLIVSL
;
A
#
# COMPACT_ATOMS: atom_id res chain seq x y z
N ASN A 1 -15.93 30.76 1.41
CA ASN A 1 -15.04 31.77 0.79
C ASN A 1 -13.69 31.70 1.47
N VAL A 2 -12.67 31.19 0.77
CA VAL A 2 -11.29 31.23 1.25
C VAL A 2 -10.68 32.50 0.67
N GLN A 3 -10.16 33.37 1.52
CA GLN A 3 -9.45 34.57 1.10
C GLN A 3 -7.95 34.23 1.10
N CYS A 4 -7.39 34.05 -0.09
CA CYS A 4 -5.96 33.84 -0.27
C CYS A 4 -5.31 35.20 -0.56
N VAL A 5 -4.26 35.55 0.20
CA VAL A 5 -3.43 36.72 -0.10
C VAL A 5 -2.32 36.24 -1.02
N LEU A 6 -2.34 36.71 -2.26
CA LEU A 6 -1.29 36.50 -3.26
C LEU A 6 -0.74 37.88 -3.64
N PHE A 7 0.55 37.96 -3.88
CA PHE A 7 1.22 39.18 -4.33
C PHE A 7 1.17 39.27 -5.86
N SER A 8 1.25 40.48 -6.39
CA SER A 8 1.17 40.75 -7.84
C SER A 8 2.26 40.07 -8.68
N ASN A 9 3.33 39.62 -8.04
CA ASN A 9 4.49 38.98 -8.67
C ASN A 9 4.43 37.44 -8.57
N ASP A 10 3.38 36.90 -7.95
CA ASP A 10 3.21 35.45 -7.85
C ASP A 10 2.75 34.89 -9.21
N THR A 11 3.24 33.69 -9.52
CA THR A 11 2.86 32.97 -10.74
C THR A 11 1.66 32.05 -10.49
N VAL A 12 1.11 31.49 -11.56
CA VAL A 12 0.09 30.43 -11.47
C VAL A 12 0.61 29.21 -10.71
N ASP A 13 1.90 28.91 -10.74
CA ASP A 13 2.50 27.82 -9.97
C ASP A 13 2.37 28.05 -8.46
N ASN A 14 2.71 29.25 -7.98
CA ASN A 14 2.53 29.67 -6.59
C ASN A 14 1.06 29.55 -6.14
N LEU A 15 0.12 29.88 -7.03
CA LEU A 15 -1.31 29.74 -6.77
C LEU A 15 -1.73 28.27 -6.62
N LYS A 16 -1.18 27.34 -7.41
CA LYS A 16 -1.46 25.90 -7.30
C LYS A 16 -1.01 25.35 -5.95
N ASP A 17 0.21 25.68 -5.52
CA ASP A 17 0.72 25.31 -4.19
C ASP A 17 -0.18 25.83 -3.07
N LEU A 18 -0.56 27.11 -3.15
CA LEU A 18 -1.41 27.73 -2.13
C LEU A 18 -2.81 27.08 -2.06
N ILE A 19 -3.40 26.76 -3.22
CA ILE A 19 -4.68 26.04 -3.29
C ILE A 19 -4.55 24.69 -2.59
N LYS A 20 -3.50 23.93 -2.89
CA LYS A 20 -3.26 22.61 -2.28
C LYS A 20 -3.15 22.74 -0.76
N THR A 21 -2.30 23.64 -0.25
CA THR A 21 -2.14 23.88 1.19
C THR A 21 -3.46 24.28 1.87
N LYS A 22 -4.24 25.19 1.27
CA LYS A 22 -5.49 25.69 1.87
C LYS A 22 -6.66 24.70 1.79
N LYS A 23 -6.61 23.76 0.86
CA LYS A 23 -7.67 22.77 0.64
C LYS A 23 -7.32 21.40 1.19
N ALA A 24 -6.19 21.24 1.87
CA ALA A 24 -5.85 20.04 2.60
C ALA A 24 -7.05 19.60 3.50
N PRO A 25 -7.39 18.29 3.51
CA PRO A 25 -6.66 17.19 2.87
C PRO A 25 -7.08 16.89 1.42
N ARG A 26 -7.93 17.73 0.81
CA ARG A 26 -8.65 17.43 -0.44
C ARG A 26 -7.77 17.29 -1.68
N PHE A 27 -6.51 17.72 -1.66
CA PHE A 27 -5.59 17.58 -2.80
C PHE A 27 -4.23 17.01 -2.37
N ASP A 28 -4.16 16.35 -1.21
CA ASP A 28 -2.90 15.81 -0.70
C ASP A 28 -2.39 14.66 -1.59
N ASP A 29 -3.31 14.01 -2.31
CA ASP A 29 -3.09 12.89 -3.24
C ASP A 29 -2.55 13.28 -4.62
N VAL A 30 -2.47 14.58 -4.96
CA VAL A 30 -2.06 15.06 -6.30
C VAL A 30 -1.00 16.13 -6.16
N SER A 31 0.06 16.10 -6.97
CA SER A 31 1.08 17.15 -6.93
C SER A 31 0.50 18.50 -7.38
N ALA A 32 1.01 19.61 -6.84
CA ALA A 32 0.44 20.92 -7.13
C ALA A 32 0.52 21.26 -8.63
N ASP A 33 1.64 20.92 -9.28
CA ASP A 33 1.88 21.11 -10.72
C ASP A 33 0.89 20.34 -11.61
N GLU A 34 0.36 19.22 -11.12
CA GLU A 34 -0.63 18.38 -11.82
C GLU A 34 -2.07 18.93 -11.75
N LEU A 35 -2.32 19.94 -10.93
CA LEU A 35 -3.62 20.62 -10.89
C LEU A 35 -3.80 21.47 -12.15
N LYS A 36 -4.93 21.31 -12.85
CA LYS A 36 -5.32 22.22 -13.93
C LYS A 36 -6.19 23.33 -13.39
N LEU A 37 -5.77 24.58 -13.60
CA LEU A 37 -6.55 25.74 -13.21
C LEU A 37 -7.19 26.35 -14.45
N TRP A 38 -8.50 26.57 -14.37
CA TRP A 38 -9.28 27.22 -15.41
C TRP A 38 -9.75 28.57 -14.91
N ARG A 39 -9.35 29.66 -15.59
CA ARG A 39 -9.99 30.96 -15.42
C ARG A 39 -11.37 30.89 -16.04
N VAL A 40 -12.36 31.26 -15.24
CA VAL A 40 -13.77 31.31 -15.63
C VAL A 40 -14.40 32.60 -15.11
N ASN A 41 -15.59 32.93 -15.60
CA ASN A 41 -16.38 34.06 -15.11
C ASN A 41 -17.82 33.59 -14.91
N VAL A 42 -18.09 32.90 -13.80
CA VAL A 42 -19.41 32.34 -13.51
C VAL A 42 -20.08 33.12 -12.38
N PRO A 43 -21.12 33.93 -12.66
CA PRO A 43 -21.87 34.63 -11.63
C PRO A 43 -22.56 33.63 -10.69
N VAL A 44 -22.48 33.86 -9.39
CA VAL A 44 -23.18 33.05 -8.39
C VAL A 44 -24.48 33.75 -8.02
N ILE A 45 -25.60 33.29 -8.57
CA ILE A 45 -26.93 33.80 -8.21
C ILE A 45 -27.44 33.01 -6.99
N ALA A 46 -28.27 33.63 -6.15
CA ALA A 46 -28.73 33.02 -4.90
C ALA A 46 -29.50 31.69 -5.08
N ALA A 47 -30.02 31.42 -6.28
CA ALA A 47 -30.69 30.17 -6.66
C ALA A 47 -29.71 29.00 -6.92
N ASP A 48 -28.43 29.28 -7.14
CA ASP A 48 -27.46 28.30 -7.69
C ASP A 48 -26.62 27.59 -6.63
N LYS A 49 -26.94 27.72 -5.34
CA LYS A 49 -26.12 27.16 -4.23
C LYS A 49 -25.94 25.63 -4.28
N HIS A 50 -26.72 24.92 -5.10
CA HIS A 50 -26.67 23.46 -5.25
C HIS A 50 -26.48 22.97 -6.69
N ILE A 51 -26.25 23.86 -7.66
CA ILE A 51 -26.04 23.44 -9.06
C ILE A 51 -24.61 22.92 -9.22
N ALA A 52 -24.47 21.71 -9.75
CA ALA A 52 -23.17 21.16 -10.11
C ALA A 52 -22.61 21.94 -11.32
N ILE A 53 -21.50 22.65 -11.12
CA ILE A 53 -20.84 23.37 -12.21
C ILE A 53 -20.11 22.35 -13.09
N VAL A 54 -20.61 22.15 -14.31
CA VAL A 54 -19.98 21.30 -15.32
C VAL A 54 -19.02 22.15 -16.15
N LEU A 55 -17.72 21.89 -16.04
CA LEU A 55 -16.68 22.67 -16.73
C LEU A 55 -16.88 22.75 -18.26
N ASN A 56 -17.51 21.75 -18.87
CA ASN A 56 -17.76 21.71 -20.31
C ASN A 56 -18.92 22.61 -20.78
N GLU A 57 -19.77 23.05 -19.86
CA GLU A 57 -20.91 23.93 -20.15
C GLU A 57 -20.54 25.42 -20.01
N ILE A 58 -19.30 25.72 -19.62
CA ILE A 58 -18.79 27.09 -19.49
C ILE A 58 -18.16 27.51 -20.82
N GLU A 59 -18.82 28.42 -21.52
CA GLU A 59 -18.38 28.93 -22.82
C GLU A 59 -17.07 29.73 -22.74
N SER A 60 -16.90 30.54 -21.70
CA SER A 60 -15.72 31.41 -21.51
C SER A 60 -14.78 30.86 -20.43
N LYS A 61 -14.00 29.82 -20.77
CA LYS A 61 -12.93 29.28 -19.91
C LYS A 61 -11.56 29.35 -20.59
N THR A 62 -10.53 29.67 -19.83
CA THR A 62 -9.14 29.70 -20.30
C THR A 62 -8.27 28.89 -19.34
N GLU A 63 -7.50 27.94 -19.86
CA GLU A 63 -6.52 27.19 -19.04
C GLU A 63 -5.38 28.14 -18.64
N LEU A 64 -5.02 28.14 -17.37
CA LEU A 64 -3.93 28.96 -16.83
C LEU A 64 -2.61 28.23 -16.97
N VAL A 65 -1.62 28.90 -17.57
CA VAL A 65 -0.28 28.34 -17.78
C VAL A 65 0.57 28.63 -16.55
N LEU A 66 1.40 27.67 -16.15
CA LEU A 66 2.24 27.73 -14.95
C LEU A 66 3.09 29.01 -14.85
N THR A 67 3.57 29.49 -16.00
CA THR A 67 4.47 30.65 -16.12
C THR A 67 3.75 31.99 -16.16
N ASP A 68 2.42 32.01 -16.24
CA ASP A 68 1.68 33.25 -16.30
C ASP A 68 1.77 33.97 -14.95
N ASN A 69 2.03 35.27 -14.97
CA ASN A 69 1.89 36.08 -13.76
C ASN A 69 0.40 36.25 -13.46
N LEU A 70 0.04 36.19 -12.18
CA LEU A 70 -1.36 36.36 -11.78
C LEU A 70 -1.92 37.74 -12.16
N SER A 71 -1.07 38.76 -12.22
CA SER A 71 -1.41 40.12 -12.67
C SER A 71 -1.76 40.22 -14.15
N ASP A 72 -1.18 39.36 -14.99
CA ASP A 72 -1.50 39.28 -16.42
C ASP A 72 -2.83 38.53 -16.66
N VAL A 73 -3.19 37.66 -15.72
CA VAL A 73 -4.33 36.75 -15.82
C VAL A 73 -5.61 37.33 -15.19
N PHE A 74 -5.48 38.06 -14.08
CA PHE A 74 -6.61 38.60 -13.32
C PHE A 74 -6.56 40.12 -13.22
N GLU A 75 -7.71 40.76 -13.36
CA GLU A 75 -7.85 42.19 -13.08
C GLU A 75 -7.54 42.48 -11.59
N GLU A 76 -6.99 43.66 -11.28
CA GLU A 76 -6.60 44.07 -9.91
C GLU A 76 -7.71 43.86 -8.87
N LYS A 77 -8.97 43.88 -9.30
CA LYS A 77 -10.12 43.60 -8.43
C LYS A 77 -11.17 42.77 -9.14
N PRO A 78 -11.15 41.43 -8.98
CA PRO A 78 -12.10 40.58 -9.65
C PRO A 78 -13.54 40.84 -9.15
N PRO A 79 -14.56 40.73 -10.03
CA PRO A 79 -15.95 40.96 -9.67
C PRO A 79 -16.41 40.16 -8.45
N LYS A 80 -17.18 40.80 -7.56
CA LYS A 80 -17.76 40.13 -6.39
C LYS A 80 -18.82 39.10 -6.84
N LYS A 81 -19.07 38.09 -5.99
CA LYS A 81 -20.10 37.05 -6.20
C LYS A 81 -19.94 36.27 -7.52
N THR A 82 -18.70 36.07 -7.94
CA THR A 82 -18.36 35.38 -9.19
C THR A 82 -17.30 34.33 -8.87
N ILE A 83 -17.42 33.15 -9.48
CA ILE A 83 -16.38 32.13 -9.46
C ILE A 83 -15.38 32.49 -10.56
N HIS A 84 -14.12 32.63 -10.17
CA HIS A 84 -13.03 33.05 -11.05
C HIS A 84 -12.11 31.91 -11.47
N ILE A 85 -12.06 30.84 -10.66
CA ILE A 85 -11.15 29.71 -10.85
C ILE A 85 -11.91 28.41 -10.62
N ILE A 86 -11.79 27.47 -11.56
CA ILE A 86 -12.14 26.06 -11.35
C ILE A 86 -10.85 25.25 -11.30
N VAL A 87 -10.72 24.44 -10.24
CA VAL A 87 -9.63 23.49 -10.07
C VAL A 87 -10.08 22.15 -10.63
N GLN A 88 -9.47 21.70 -11.71
CA GLN A 88 -9.69 20.39 -12.29
C GLN A 88 -8.51 19.48 -11.94
N ARG A 89 -8.82 18.31 -11.37
CA ARG A 89 -7.85 17.22 -11.29
C ARG A 89 -7.60 16.69 -12.70
N ALA A 90 -6.35 16.38 -13.03
CA ALA A 90 -6.11 15.57 -14.23
C ALA A 90 -7.05 14.33 -14.19
N PRO A 91 -7.69 13.95 -15.31
CA PRO A 91 -8.41 12.69 -15.34
C PRO A 91 -7.46 11.59 -14.85
N PRO A 92 -7.95 10.61 -14.06
CA PRO A 92 -7.10 9.53 -13.58
C PRO A 92 -6.34 8.98 -14.79
N GLY A 93 -5.02 9.11 -14.76
CA GLY A 93 -4.16 8.69 -15.85
C GLY A 93 -4.38 7.21 -16.14
N ASP A 94 -3.97 6.77 -17.33
CA ASP A 94 -3.74 5.34 -17.50
C ASP A 94 -2.67 4.95 -16.46
N LEU A 95 -3.07 4.19 -15.43
CA LEU A 95 -2.19 3.74 -14.37
C LEU A 95 -0.95 3.04 -14.95
N ARG A 96 -1.04 2.41 -16.13
CA ARG A 96 0.12 1.84 -16.81
C ARG A 96 1.12 2.92 -17.23
N VAL A 97 0.63 4.06 -17.72
CA VAL A 97 1.46 5.22 -18.05
C VAL A 97 2.10 5.78 -16.78
N ASP A 98 1.37 5.87 -15.68
CA ASP A 98 1.93 6.40 -14.42
C ASP A 98 2.94 5.44 -13.77
N ILE A 99 2.67 4.13 -13.76
CA ILE A 99 3.66 3.11 -13.35
C ILE A 99 4.88 3.16 -14.28
N LYS A 100 4.71 3.38 -15.59
CA LYS A 100 5.83 3.55 -16.53
C LYS A 100 6.64 4.80 -16.20
N LYS A 101 6.02 5.93 -15.89
CA LYS A 101 6.74 7.15 -15.46
C LYS A 101 7.57 6.90 -14.20
N VAL A 102 7.00 6.18 -13.22
CA VAL A 102 7.74 5.75 -12.01
C VAL A 102 8.93 4.89 -12.43
N ALA A 103 8.72 3.92 -13.31
CA ALA A 103 9.78 3.04 -13.80
C ALA A 103 10.91 3.82 -14.49
N ASP A 104 10.57 4.66 -15.47
CA ASP A 104 11.53 5.43 -16.26
C ASP A 104 12.33 6.41 -15.38
N LYS A 105 11.66 7.13 -14.48
CA LYS A 105 12.30 8.13 -13.60
C LYS A 105 13.20 7.50 -12.55
N PHE A 106 12.77 6.37 -11.99
CA PHE A 106 13.42 5.79 -10.82
C PHE A 106 14.49 4.77 -11.21
N PHE A 107 14.23 3.96 -12.23
CA PHE A 107 15.12 2.88 -12.63
C PHE A 107 16.17 3.28 -13.66
N ALA A 108 16.07 4.47 -14.25
CA ALA A 108 17.13 5.00 -15.10
C ALA A 108 18.50 4.91 -14.42
N ALA A 109 19.50 4.45 -15.18
CA ALA A 109 20.87 4.34 -14.71
C ALA A 109 21.37 5.70 -14.19
N GLY A 110 21.90 5.72 -12.96
CA GLY A 110 22.45 6.94 -12.35
C GLY A 110 21.43 7.89 -11.72
N SER A 111 20.15 7.51 -11.57
CA SER A 111 19.16 8.33 -10.88
C SER A 111 19.63 8.68 -9.45
N LYS A 112 19.37 9.92 -8.99
CA LYS A 112 19.72 10.35 -7.62
C LYS A 112 19.09 9.44 -6.56
N HIS A 113 17.92 8.90 -6.88
CA HIS A 113 17.23 7.91 -6.06
C HIS A 113 18.04 6.61 -6.00
N ALA A 114 18.45 6.02 -7.13
CA ALA A 114 19.29 4.81 -7.14
C ALA A 114 20.53 4.92 -6.22
N LYS A 115 21.21 6.07 -6.22
CA LYS A 115 22.39 6.33 -5.36
C LYS A 115 22.05 6.42 -3.87
N PHE A 116 20.91 7.03 -3.51
CA PHE A 116 20.43 7.05 -2.12
C PHE A 116 20.14 5.63 -1.63
N LEU A 117 19.50 4.83 -2.48
CA LEU A 117 19.04 3.48 -2.16
C LEU A 117 20.22 2.50 -2.01
N GLU A 118 21.26 2.62 -2.84
CA GLU A 118 22.48 1.84 -2.67
C GLU A 118 23.06 2.02 -1.26
N ARG A 119 23.19 3.26 -0.76
CA ARG A 119 23.67 3.51 0.59
C ARG A 119 22.74 2.95 1.66
N PHE A 120 21.43 3.07 1.46
CA PHE A 120 20.43 2.56 2.38
C PHE A 120 20.45 1.03 2.48
N VAL A 121 20.67 0.32 1.38
CA VAL A 121 20.64 -1.16 1.32
C VAL A 121 21.95 -1.80 1.82
N HIS A 122 23.10 -1.17 1.60
CA HIS A 122 24.40 -1.72 1.97
C HIS A 122 24.77 -1.52 3.46
N GLY A 123 23.94 -0.84 4.24
CA GLY A 123 24.35 -0.20 5.49
C GLY A 123 24.51 -1.07 6.75
N THR A 124 24.02 -2.31 6.85
CA THR A 124 23.95 -2.98 8.18
C THR A 124 24.12 -4.51 8.16
N ARG A 125 24.48 -5.09 9.34
CA ARG A 125 24.70 -6.54 9.55
C ARG A 125 23.40 -7.30 9.92
N VAL A 126 22.33 -6.59 10.29
CA VAL A 126 21.12 -7.14 10.92
C VAL A 126 20.26 -7.96 9.96
N GLY A 127 20.12 -7.53 8.70
CA GLY A 127 19.34 -8.26 7.71
C GLY A 127 19.91 -9.64 7.40
N ARG A 128 21.24 -9.83 7.46
CA ARG A 128 21.86 -11.17 7.33
C ARG A 128 21.41 -12.10 8.45
N THR A 129 21.47 -11.62 9.69
CA THR A 129 21.07 -12.42 10.85
C THR A 129 19.59 -12.79 10.80
N ILE A 130 18.73 -11.88 10.34
CA ILE A 130 17.30 -12.16 10.13
C ILE A 130 17.09 -13.24 9.06
N VAL A 131 17.73 -13.10 7.89
CA VAL A 131 17.67 -14.10 6.80
C VAL A 131 18.13 -15.47 7.29
N ASP A 132 19.30 -15.54 7.93
CA ASP A 132 19.89 -16.80 8.42
C ASP A 132 18.97 -17.49 9.43
N ILE A 133 18.24 -16.72 10.25
CA ILE A 133 17.33 -17.27 11.25
C ILE A 133 16.03 -17.74 10.61
N ILE A 134 15.46 -16.96 9.68
CA ILE A 134 14.24 -17.39 8.98
C ILE A 134 14.48 -18.65 8.15
N GLN A 135 15.64 -18.74 7.48
CA GLN A 135 16.03 -19.95 6.75
C GLN A 135 16.18 -21.17 7.67
N ARG A 136 16.49 -20.97 8.96
CA ARG A 136 16.61 -22.04 9.97
C ARG A 136 15.29 -22.39 10.67
N CYS A 137 14.35 -21.45 10.78
CA CYS A 137 13.09 -21.64 11.52
C CYS A 137 12.03 -22.47 10.77
N GLY A 138 12.25 -22.80 9.48
CA GLY A 138 11.34 -23.63 8.68
C GLY A 138 10.09 -22.89 8.18
N PRO A 139 9.12 -23.60 7.57
CA PRO A 139 7.88 -22.99 7.10
C PRO A 139 7.03 -22.48 8.27
N GLY A 140 6.61 -21.21 8.22
CA GLY A 140 5.68 -20.66 9.20
C GLY A 140 5.72 -19.14 9.34
N ASN A 141 4.77 -18.63 10.12
CA ASN A 141 4.70 -17.23 10.53
C ASN A 141 5.85 -16.91 11.50
N VAL A 142 6.77 -16.02 11.11
CA VAL A 142 7.93 -15.62 11.92
C VAL A 142 7.68 -14.28 12.61
N PRO A 143 7.47 -14.27 13.93
CA PRO A 143 7.30 -13.05 14.69
C PRO A 143 8.63 -12.42 15.06
N ILE A 144 8.70 -11.10 14.93
CA ILE A 144 9.90 -10.32 15.20
C ILE A 144 9.62 -9.30 16.29
N PHE A 145 10.28 -9.51 17.41
CA PHE A 145 10.11 -8.77 18.63
C PHE A 145 11.21 -7.75 18.86
N GLY A 146 10.83 -6.70 19.58
CA GLY A 146 11.75 -5.72 20.10
C GLY A 146 11.02 -4.47 20.55
N ILE A 147 11.69 -3.68 21.38
CA ILE A 147 11.16 -2.42 21.90
C ILE A 147 11.01 -1.37 20.78
N SER A 148 10.27 -0.29 21.05
CA SER A 148 10.26 0.85 20.12
C SER A 148 11.68 1.38 19.93
N GLY A 149 12.04 1.75 18.70
CA GLY A 149 13.38 2.26 18.37
C GLY A 149 14.47 1.20 18.15
N CYS A 150 14.24 -0.09 18.39
CA CYS A 150 15.28 -1.13 18.18
C CYS A 150 15.53 -1.50 16.70
N GLY A 151 14.95 -0.78 15.75
CA GLY A 151 15.22 -0.96 14.32
C GLY A 151 14.47 -2.11 13.64
N LYS A 152 13.32 -2.57 14.16
CA LYS A 152 12.53 -3.65 13.52
C LYS A 152 12.09 -3.31 12.08
N PRO A 153 11.47 -2.14 11.81
CA PRO A 153 11.10 -1.77 10.43
C PRO A 153 12.32 -1.74 9.52
N ARG A 154 13.43 -1.18 10.00
CA ARG A 154 14.71 -1.14 9.30
C ARG A 154 15.23 -2.54 8.96
N GLY A 155 15.17 -3.49 9.89
CA GLY A 155 15.55 -4.88 9.68
C GLY A 155 14.67 -5.59 8.63
N MET A 156 13.36 -5.30 8.61
CA MET A 156 12.44 -5.88 7.63
C MET A 156 12.70 -5.33 6.22
N ILE A 157 12.93 -4.03 6.12
CA ILE A 157 13.27 -3.39 4.85
C ILE A 157 14.63 -3.88 4.36
N GLU A 158 15.61 -4.10 5.24
CA GLU A 158 16.90 -4.69 4.86
C GLU A 158 16.75 -6.13 4.36
N LEU A 159 15.92 -6.95 5.02
CA LEU A 159 15.57 -8.31 4.59
C LEU A 159 15.00 -8.29 3.17
N LEU A 160 13.93 -7.52 2.94
CA LEU A 160 13.27 -7.43 1.64
C LEU A 160 14.15 -6.78 0.57
N SER A 161 15.14 -5.97 0.98
CA SER A 161 16.10 -5.45 0.01
C SER A 161 17.04 -6.52 -0.56
N ARG A 162 17.10 -7.68 0.10
CA ARG A 162 17.97 -8.81 -0.25
C ARG A 162 17.18 -10.04 -0.67
N GLN A 163 15.86 -10.01 -0.55
CA GLN A 163 14.94 -11.12 -0.80
C GLN A 163 13.64 -10.59 -1.40
N TRP A 164 13.12 -11.24 -2.43
CA TRP A 164 11.85 -10.81 -3.02
C TRP A 164 10.69 -11.01 -2.05
N GLY A 165 9.83 -10.00 -1.94
CA GLY A 165 8.69 -10.08 -1.04
C GLY A 165 7.88 -8.79 -0.98
N PHE A 166 6.89 -8.79 -0.11
CA PHE A 166 5.85 -7.77 -0.02
C PHE A 166 5.87 -7.12 1.35
N TYR A 167 5.81 -5.79 1.37
CA TYR A 167 5.81 -5.00 2.61
C TYR A 167 4.44 -4.35 2.82
N TYR A 168 3.88 -4.58 4.01
CA TYR A 168 2.64 -3.99 4.49
C TYR A 168 2.90 -3.38 5.86
N ASN A 169 2.59 -2.10 6.03
CA ASN A 169 2.60 -1.45 7.33
C ASN A 169 1.16 -1.19 7.76
N ALA A 170 0.78 -1.59 8.97
CA ALA A 170 -0.55 -1.35 9.51
C ALA A 170 -0.73 0.04 10.14
N SER A 171 0.38 0.75 10.38
CA SER A 171 0.38 2.16 10.77
C SER A 171 0.12 3.03 9.55
N GLY A 172 -0.79 3.99 9.68
CA GLY A 172 -1.09 4.99 8.65
C GLY A 172 -0.23 6.24 8.74
N GLU A 173 0.71 6.30 9.69
CA GLU A 173 1.57 7.46 9.94
C GLU A 173 3.05 7.18 9.62
N ASP A 174 3.39 5.92 9.29
CA ASP A 174 4.76 5.44 9.09
C ASP A 174 5.06 5.07 7.62
N LEU A 175 6.23 4.47 7.38
CA LEU A 175 6.64 3.94 6.08
C LEU A 175 5.63 2.94 5.52
N GLY A 176 5.26 3.05 4.24
CA GLY A 176 4.40 2.09 3.58
C GLY A 176 3.42 2.72 2.61
N SER A 177 2.68 1.88 1.90
CA SER A 177 1.52 2.29 1.11
C SER A 177 0.28 2.42 1.98
N ASP A 178 -0.57 3.39 1.65
CA ASP A 178 -1.88 3.62 2.27
C ASP A 178 -2.86 2.45 2.08
N GLY A 179 -2.50 1.45 1.26
CA GLY A 179 -3.31 0.27 1.02
C GLY A 179 -3.79 -0.43 2.28
N MET A 180 -2.98 -0.47 3.35
CA MET A 180 -3.42 -1.08 4.62
C MET A 180 -4.35 -0.17 5.43
N THR A 181 -4.17 1.16 5.35
CA THR A 181 -5.11 2.14 5.92
C THR A 181 -6.48 2.00 5.26
N THR A 182 -6.51 1.93 3.92
CA THR A 182 -7.74 1.70 3.15
C THR A 182 -8.33 0.33 3.42
N PHE A 183 -7.51 -0.72 3.50
CA PHE A 183 -7.95 -2.06 3.90
C PHE A 183 -8.69 -2.01 5.25
N LEU A 184 -8.10 -1.37 6.27
CA LEU A 184 -8.69 -1.27 7.61
C LEU A 184 -10.01 -0.52 7.59
N ALA A 185 -10.09 0.59 6.86
CA ALA A 185 -11.33 1.35 6.70
C ALA A 185 -12.42 0.50 6.01
N GLN A 186 -12.07 -0.20 4.92
CA GLN A 186 -13.02 -1.02 4.16
C GLN A 186 -13.53 -2.20 4.97
N VAL A 187 -12.64 -2.95 5.64
CA VAL A 187 -13.05 -4.05 6.54
C VAL A 187 -13.92 -3.51 7.66
N GLY A 188 -13.48 -2.46 8.36
CA GLY A 188 -14.21 -1.85 9.47
C GLY A 188 -15.62 -1.39 9.11
N SER A 189 -15.80 -0.79 7.93
CA SER A 189 -17.11 -0.33 7.43
C SER A 189 -18.13 -1.45 7.18
N ARG A 190 -17.65 -2.70 7.09
CA ARG A 190 -18.46 -3.87 6.72
C ARG A 190 -18.70 -4.82 7.89
N LEU A 191 -18.15 -4.52 9.07
CA LEU A 191 -18.27 -5.42 10.21
C LEU A 191 -19.71 -5.48 10.72
N GLY A 192 -20.27 -6.68 10.66
CA GLY A 192 -21.58 -7.01 11.18
C GLY A 192 -21.52 -7.80 12.49
N LYS A 193 -22.67 -8.36 12.85
CA LYS A 193 -22.79 -9.36 13.92
C LYS A 193 -22.37 -10.76 13.46
N ASP A 194 -22.45 -11.02 12.16
CA ASP A 194 -22.01 -12.28 11.57
C ASP A 194 -20.48 -12.29 11.45
N ARG A 195 -19.85 -13.02 12.36
CA ARG A 195 -18.39 -13.10 12.48
C ARG A 195 -17.74 -13.92 11.38
N ASP A 196 -18.48 -14.87 10.81
CA ASP A 196 -18.01 -15.67 9.68
C ASP A 196 -18.06 -14.85 8.38
N ALA A 197 -19.11 -14.05 8.19
CA ALA A 197 -19.13 -13.04 7.13
C ALA A 197 -18.01 -12.00 7.30
N ASN A 198 -17.70 -11.56 8.53
CA ASN A 198 -16.57 -10.68 8.79
C ASN A 198 -15.23 -11.33 8.41
N ASN A 199 -15.04 -12.61 8.73
CA ASN A 199 -13.86 -13.38 8.34
C ASN A 199 -13.72 -13.44 6.80
N ARG A 200 -14.80 -13.76 6.08
CA ARG A 200 -14.83 -13.72 4.60
C ARG A 200 -14.44 -12.35 4.07
N ALA A 201 -15.07 -11.29 4.57
CA ALA A 201 -14.81 -9.93 4.11
C ALA A 201 -13.33 -9.53 4.29
N ALA A 202 -12.74 -9.85 5.45
CA ALA A 202 -11.32 -9.61 5.70
C ALA A 202 -10.43 -10.38 4.71
N ARG A 203 -10.71 -11.67 4.45
CA ARG A 203 -9.94 -12.49 3.50
C ARG A 203 -10.06 -12.00 2.07
N THR A 204 -11.27 -11.70 1.59
CA THR A 204 -11.47 -11.14 0.25
C THR A 204 -10.71 -9.83 0.08
N MET A 205 -10.71 -8.97 1.10
CA MET A 205 -9.93 -7.75 1.08
C MET A 205 -8.41 -8.02 1.05
N THR A 206 -7.94 -9.05 1.77
CA THR A 206 -6.54 -9.48 1.75
C THR A 206 -6.14 -9.96 0.35
N TYR A 207 -7.00 -10.73 -0.32
CA TYR A 207 -6.78 -11.18 -1.69
C TYR A 207 -6.65 -10.02 -2.68
N LEU A 208 -7.55 -9.03 -2.61
CA LEU A 208 -7.47 -7.85 -3.48
C LEU A 208 -6.23 -7.00 -3.21
N LEU A 209 -5.87 -6.82 -1.94
CA LEU A 209 -4.68 -6.07 -1.54
C LEU A 209 -3.39 -6.75 -2.00
N PHE A 210 -3.36 -8.08 -1.98
CA PHE A 210 -2.21 -8.83 -2.48
C PHE A 210 -2.16 -8.85 -4.00
N LEU A 211 -3.31 -9.05 -4.65
CA LEU A 211 -3.44 -9.01 -6.11
C LEU A 211 -2.93 -7.70 -6.69
N SER A 212 -3.23 -6.56 -6.06
CA SER A 212 -2.71 -5.27 -6.53
C SER A 212 -1.18 -5.25 -6.56
N ARG A 213 -0.51 -5.71 -5.50
CA ARG A 213 0.95 -5.79 -5.44
C ARG A 213 1.53 -6.79 -6.44
N LEU A 214 0.88 -7.94 -6.64
CA LEU A 214 1.31 -8.93 -7.63
C LEU A 214 1.28 -8.34 -9.05
N LEU A 215 0.17 -7.70 -9.43
CA LEU A 215 0.02 -7.10 -10.75
C LEU A 215 1.03 -5.96 -11.00
N ILE A 216 1.32 -5.14 -9.98
CA ILE A 216 2.33 -4.08 -10.09
C ILE A 216 3.73 -4.68 -10.22
N LEU A 217 4.06 -5.71 -9.43
CA LEU A 217 5.34 -6.40 -9.55
C LEU A 217 5.52 -7.01 -10.94
N GLN A 218 4.50 -7.72 -11.45
CA GLN A 218 4.51 -8.26 -12.80
C GLN A 218 4.72 -7.19 -13.87
N PHE A 219 4.12 -6.01 -13.71
CA PHE A 219 4.33 -4.90 -14.64
C PHE A 219 5.80 -4.45 -14.62
N PHE A 220 6.37 -4.22 -13.44
CA PHE A 220 7.77 -3.80 -13.32
C PHE A 220 8.78 -4.83 -13.83
N LEU A 221 8.45 -6.12 -13.75
CA LEU A 221 9.28 -7.20 -14.31
C LEU A 221 9.22 -7.26 -15.85
N ARG A 222 8.28 -6.57 -16.50
CA ARG A 222 8.04 -6.63 -17.95
C ARG A 222 8.38 -5.34 -18.70
N VAL A 223 8.63 -4.22 -18.02
CA VAL A 223 8.99 -2.95 -18.67
C VAL A 223 10.44 -2.95 -19.17
N ASP A 224 10.76 -2.14 -20.18
CA ASP A 224 12.09 -2.10 -20.80
C ASP A 224 13.22 -1.75 -19.79
N SER A 225 12.90 -0.97 -18.76
CA SER A 225 13.84 -0.63 -17.67
C SER A 225 14.07 -1.77 -16.67
N ALA A 226 13.45 -2.93 -16.86
CA ALA A 226 13.48 -4.07 -15.93
C ALA A 226 14.90 -4.54 -15.63
N GLN A 227 15.86 -4.42 -16.55
CA GLN A 227 17.25 -4.90 -16.33
C GLN A 227 17.91 -4.37 -15.05
N SER A 228 17.48 -3.19 -14.58
CA SER A 228 18.00 -2.58 -13.36
C SER A 228 17.10 -2.80 -12.13
N PHE A 229 16.00 -3.53 -12.28
CA PHE A 229 15.01 -3.80 -11.25
C PHE A 229 15.46 -4.98 -10.36
N THR A 230 15.44 -4.75 -9.05
CA THR A 230 15.97 -5.65 -8.01
C THR A 230 15.04 -5.69 -6.81
N ALA A 231 15.20 -6.68 -5.92
CA ALA A 231 14.42 -6.76 -4.68
C ALA A 231 14.55 -5.50 -3.80
N ALA A 232 15.74 -4.90 -3.74
CA ALA A 232 15.99 -3.59 -3.11
C ALA A 232 15.08 -2.49 -3.67
N ARG A 233 15.05 -2.35 -4.98
CA ARG A 233 14.24 -1.33 -5.66
C ARG A 233 12.74 -1.58 -5.48
N TRP A 234 12.33 -2.84 -5.54
CA TRP A 234 10.95 -3.25 -5.25
C TRP A 234 10.53 -2.94 -3.81
N THR A 235 11.40 -3.20 -2.84
CA THR A 235 11.15 -2.91 -1.42
C THR A 235 10.95 -1.43 -1.19
N LEU A 236 11.78 -0.60 -1.81
CA LEU A 236 11.77 0.85 -1.60
C LEU A 236 10.53 1.51 -2.20
N LEU A 237 10.02 0.99 -3.32
CA LEU A 237 8.73 1.40 -3.84
C LEU A 237 7.62 1.16 -2.81
N GLN A 238 7.64 0.02 -2.11
CA GLN A 238 6.60 -0.33 -1.14
C GLN A 238 6.74 0.39 0.21
N ALA A 239 7.98 0.65 0.66
CA ALA A 239 8.25 1.29 1.94
C ALA A 239 8.13 2.82 1.88
N CYS A 240 8.36 3.41 0.70
CA CYS A 240 8.32 4.86 0.53
C CYS A 240 7.51 5.29 -0.72
N PRO A 241 6.27 4.81 -0.89
CA PRO A 241 5.50 5.06 -2.12
C PRO A 241 5.22 6.56 -2.34
N HIS A 242 5.07 7.34 -1.27
CA HIS A 242 4.85 8.79 -1.35
C HIS A 242 6.05 9.59 -1.88
N MET A 243 7.27 9.03 -1.90
CA MET A 243 8.38 9.65 -2.63
C MET A 243 8.18 9.58 -4.15
N PHE A 244 7.22 8.78 -4.60
CA PHE A 244 6.90 8.52 -6.00
C PHE A 244 5.43 8.88 -6.24
N MET A 245 4.62 7.85 -6.41
CA MET A 245 3.17 7.83 -6.47
C MET A 245 2.78 6.50 -5.81
N ASP A 246 1.76 6.51 -4.96
CA ASP A 246 1.28 5.27 -4.35
C ASP A 246 0.43 4.45 -5.33
N VAL A 247 1.13 3.88 -6.32
CA VAL A 247 0.54 3.02 -7.36
C VAL A 247 -0.12 1.77 -6.75
N PHE A 248 0.31 1.36 -5.54
CA PHE A 248 -0.27 0.22 -4.83
C PHE A 248 -1.66 0.55 -4.31
N GLU A 249 -1.81 1.69 -3.64
CA GLU A 249 -3.09 2.19 -3.17
C GLU A 249 -4.02 2.51 -4.35
N GLU A 250 -3.49 3.13 -5.40
CA GLU A 250 -4.30 3.48 -6.56
C GLU A 250 -4.89 2.23 -7.26
N LEU A 251 -4.07 1.21 -7.49
CA LEU A 251 -4.56 -0.05 -8.05
C LEU A 251 -5.51 -0.76 -7.08
N PHE A 252 -5.17 -0.80 -5.79
CA PHE A 252 -6.02 -1.44 -4.79
C PHE A 252 -7.42 -0.82 -4.77
N ARG A 253 -7.53 0.52 -4.79
CA ARG A 253 -8.82 1.23 -4.90
C ARG A 253 -9.61 0.86 -6.15
N LYS A 254 -8.95 0.68 -7.31
CA LYS A 254 -9.61 0.26 -8.55
C LYS A 254 -10.12 -1.19 -8.46
N LEU A 255 -9.53 -2.03 -7.63
CA LEU A 255 -9.95 -3.42 -7.40
C LEU A 255 -11.07 -3.55 -6.36
N LEU A 256 -11.25 -2.60 -5.45
CA LEU A 256 -12.27 -2.64 -4.39
C LEU A 256 -13.71 -2.97 -4.88
N PRO A 257 -14.19 -2.46 -6.04
CA PRO A 257 -15.53 -2.80 -6.52
C PRO A 257 -15.73 -4.29 -6.83
N LEU A 258 -14.65 -5.05 -7.07
CA LEU A 258 -14.74 -6.50 -7.32
C LEU A 258 -15.20 -7.27 -6.09
N HIS A 259 -14.97 -6.74 -4.89
CA HIS A 259 -15.41 -7.38 -3.64
C HIS A 259 -16.94 -7.43 -3.48
N GLN A 260 -17.70 -6.62 -4.23
CA GLN A 260 -19.13 -6.42 -3.98
C GLN A 260 -20.05 -7.44 -4.66
N ARG A 261 -19.53 -8.42 -5.42
CA ARG A 261 -20.35 -9.09 -6.44
C ARG A 261 -20.97 -10.46 -6.06
N SER A 262 -20.51 -11.24 -5.06
CA SER A 262 -21.30 -12.21 -4.25
C SER A 262 -20.43 -13.11 -3.35
N VAL A 263 -21.04 -14.02 -2.57
CA VAL A 263 -20.40 -14.99 -1.65
C VAL A 263 -19.66 -16.12 -2.40
N ASP A 264 -20.07 -16.48 -3.61
CA ASP A 264 -19.44 -17.55 -4.42
C ASP A 264 -18.11 -17.10 -5.06
N GLU A 265 -17.76 -15.82 -4.95
CA GLU A 265 -16.57 -15.23 -5.57
C GLU A 265 -15.29 -15.36 -4.75
N GLU A 266 -15.36 -15.77 -3.48
CA GLU A 266 -14.13 -15.92 -2.67
C GLU A 266 -13.20 -16.98 -3.27
N LEU A 267 -13.74 -18.14 -3.66
CA LEU A 267 -12.97 -19.21 -4.29
C LEU A 267 -12.43 -18.80 -5.66
N ALA A 268 -13.27 -18.16 -6.49
CA ALA A 268 -12.83 -17.64 -7.78
C ALA A 268 -11.72 -16.59 -7.63
N LEU A 269 -11.80 -15.75 -6.60
CA LEU A 269 -10.76 -14.77 -6.32
C LEU A 269 -9.47 -15.46 -5.84
N ILE A 270 -9.56 -16.49 -5.00
CA ILE A 270 -8.40 -17.32 -4.63
C ILE A 270 -7.72 -17.84 -5.88
N ASP A 271 -8.45 -18.45 -6.82
CA ASP A 271 -7.90 -18.97 -8.07
C ASP A 271 -7.21 -17.88 -8.90
N VAL A 272 -7.81 -16.68 -8.98
CA VAL A 272 -7.21 -15.53 -9.69
C VAL A 272 -5.93 -15.08 -9.01
N VAL A 273 -5.89 -15.00 -7.68
CA VAL A 273 -4.71 -14.57 -6.94
C VAL A 273 -3.60 -15.63 -6.99
N SER A 274 -3.93 -16.91 -6.84
CA SER A 274 -3.00 -18.03 -7.00
C SER A 274 -2.38 -18.04 -8.39
N LYS A 275 -3.20 -17.89 -9.45
CA LYS A 275 -2.67 -17.75 -10.81
C LYS A 275 -1.77 -16.54 -10.96
N ALA A 276 -2.18 -15.36 -10.46
CA ALA A 276 -1.36 -14.16 -10.51
C ALA A 276 -0.05 -14.33 -9.72
N PHE A 277 -0.05 -15.09 -8.63
CA PHE A 277 1.14 -15.42 -7.86
C PHE A 277 2.09 -16.30 -8.66
N GLN A 278 1.60 -17.39 -9.26
CA GLN A 278 2.40 -18.29 -10.09
C GLN A 278 2.96 -17.58 -11.34
N ASP A 279 2.17 -16.71 -11.97
CA ASP A 279 2.64 -15.85 -13.07
C ASP A 279 3.76 -14.90 -12.60
N THR A 280 3.64 -14.36 -11.38
CA THR A 280 4.66 -13.50 -10.78
C THR A 280 5.95 -14.26 -10.51
N ARG A 281 5.88 -15.49 -9.99
CA ARG A 281 7.04 -16.36 -9.80
C ARG A 281 7.74 -16.66 -11.11
N THR A 282 6.97 -17.01 -12.14
CA THR A 282 7.49 -17.26 -13.49
C THR A 282 8.21 -16.03 -14.04
N CYS A 283 7.65 -14.84 -13.82
CA CYS A 283 8.29 -13.59 -14.22
C CYS A 283 9.58 -13.32 -13.43
N LEU A 284 9.62 -13.60 -12.13
CA LEU A 284 10.82 -13.43 -11.30
C LEU A 284 11.96 -14.36 -11.72
N ILE A 285 11.66 -15.63 -11.96
CA ILE A 285 12.64 -16.62 -12.45
C ILE A 285 13.20 -16.17 -13.81
N LYS A 286 12.33 -15.77 -14.74
CA LYS A 286 12.74 -15.28 -16.06
C LYS A 286 13.52 -13.97 -16.00
N HIS A 287 13.19 -13.09 -15.06
CA HIS A 287 13.81 -11.78 -14.89
C HIS A 287 15.30 -11.91 -14.52
N GLY A 288 15.66 -12.88 -13.68
CA GLY A 288 17.05 -13.12 -13.28
C GLY A 288 17.71 -11.96 -12.52
N GLY A 289 16.92 -11.00 -12.01
CA GLY A 289 17.40 -9.87 -11.20
C GLY A 289 17.89 -10.32 -9.83
N ALA A 290 18.58 -9.44 -9.09
CA ALA A 290 19.15 -9.78 -7.79
C ALA A 290 18.14 -9.65 -6.62
N PRO A 291 18.04 -10.66 -5.72
CA PRO A 291 18.66 -11.98 -5.80
C PRO A 291 17.96 -12.86 -6.84
N GLU A 292 18.72 -13.81 -7.40
CA GLU A 292 18.17 -14.84 -8.28
C GLU A 292 17.11 -15.66 -7.54
N VAL A 293 16.00 -15.96 -8.22
CA VAL A 293 14.89 -16.74 -7.68
C VAL A 293 14.93 -18.13 -8.30
N LEU A 294 15.04 -19.15 -7.45
CA LEU A 294 14.96 -20.57 -7.80
C LEU A 294 13.56 -21.13 -7.51
N ASP A 295 13.28 -22.35 -7.97
CA ASP A 295 11.98 -23.02 -7.79
C ASP A 295 11.58 -23.20 -6.31
N ASP A 296 12.54 -23.35 -5.40
CA ASP A 296 12.31 -23.50 -3.96
C ASP A 296 12.41 -22.18 -3.18
N THR A 297 12.69 -21.07 -3.86
CA THR A 297 12.84 -19.77 -3.21
C THR A 297 11.49 -19.25 -2.72
N LYS A 298 11.40 -19.00 -1.42
CA LYS A 298 10.21 -18.42 -0.80
C LYS A 298 10.13 -16.92 -1.02
N LEU A 299 8.92 -16.42 -1.24
CA LEU A 299 8.65 -14.99 -1.20
C LEU A 299 8.23 -14.58 0.22
N PHE A 300 8.72 -13.42 0.65
CA PHE A 300 8.46 -12.91 1.98
C PHE A 300 7.20 -12.03 1.99
N VAL A 301 6.40 -12.09 3.06
CA VAL A 301 5.26 -11.19 3.30
C VAL A 301 5.44 -10.57 4.67
N VAL A 302 5.79 -9.30 4.73
CA VAL A 302 6.01 -8.57 5.98
C VAL A 302 4.77 -7.76 6.35
N HIS A 303 4.26 -8.00 7.55
CA HIS A 303 3.30 -7.18 8.26
C HIS A 303 4.01 -6.43 9.39
N ASP A 304 4.31 -5.15 9.15
CA ASP A 304 4.87 -4.24 10.14
C ASP A 304 3.75 -3.54 10.93
N GLU A 305 4.08 -3.12 12.15
CA GLU A 305 3.14 -2.58 13.15
C GLU A 305 1.87 -3.45 13.32
N ALA A 306 2.01 -4.77 13.21
CA ALA A 306 0.92 -5.73 13.18
C ALA A 306 0.13 -5.82 14.50
N GLN A 307 0.61 -5.23 15.60
CA GLN A 307 -0.20 -5.06 16.81
C GLN A 307 -1.47 -4.23 16.54
N ILE A 308 -1.45 -3.30 15.57
CA ILE A 308 -2.63 -2.51 15.19
C ILE A 308 -3.73 -3.43 14.62
N LEU A 309 -3.34 -4.45 13.85
CA LEU A 309 -4.24 -5.49 13.34
C LEU A 309 -4.72 -6.43 14.46
N GLY A 310 -3.98 -6.46 15.58
CA GLY A 310 -4.34 -7.17 16.80
C GLY A 310 -5.38 -6.43 17.65
N GLU A 311 -5.30 -5.11 17.72
CA GLU A 311 -6.14 -4.27 18.59
C GLU A 311 -7.43 -3.83 17.91
N LYS A 312 -7.39 -3.53 16.60
CA LYS A 312 -8.56 -3.07 15.87
C LYS A 312 -9.61 -4.18 15.76
N HIS A 313 -10.86 -3.79 16.02
CA HIS A 313 -12.04 -4.63 15.83
C HIS A 313 -12.01 -5.95 16.63
N PHE A 314 -11.41 -5.93 17.83
CA PHE A 314 -11.41 -7.06 18.75
C PHE A 314 -12.83 -7.62 18.96
N GLY A 315 -12.96 -8.95 19.00
CA GLY A 315 -14.23 -9.66 19.19
C GLY A 315 -15.12 -9.73 17.94
N ARG A 316 -14.69 -9.18 16.80
CA ARG A 316 -15.48 -9.19 15.54
C ARG A 316 -15.21 -10.38 14.63
N PHE A 317 -14.13 -11.12 14.87
CA PHE A 317 -13.70 -12.27 14.09
C PHE A 317 -13.67 -13.52 14.96
N GLU A 318 -13.96 -14.69 14.43
CA GLU A 318 -13.95 -15.95 15.19
C GLU A 318 -13.09 -17.04 14.56
N SER A 319 -12.74 -18.04 15.36
CA SER A 319 -11.98 -19.20 14.90
C SER A 319 -12.76 -19.98 13.84
N LEU A 320 -12.12 -20.24 12.70
CA LEU A 320 -12.65 -21.12 11.65
C LEU A 320 -12.69 -22.60 12.05
N THR A 321 -12.25 -22.94 13.27
CA THR A 321 -12.19 -24.33 13.79
C THR A 321 -13.43 -24.74 14.59
N GLY A 322 -14.54 -24.01 14.45
CA GLY A 322 -15.81 -24.30 15.14
C GLY A 322 -15.84 -23.99 16.64
N THR A 323 -14.72 -23.58 17.24
CA THR A 323 -14.61 -23.33 18.69
C THR A 323 -15.20 -21.98 19.14
N LYS A 324 -15.77 -21.17 18.23
CA LYS A 324 -16.32 -19.81 18.47
C LYS A 324 -15.44 -18.87 19.31
N VAL A 325 -14.15 -19.19 19.44
CA VAL A 325 -13.17 -18.37 20.16
C VAL A 325 -12.93 -17.08 19.39
N ASP A 326 -12.83 -15.98 20.11
CA ASP A 326 -12.50 -14.69 19.53
C ASP A 326 -11.19 -14.73 18.75
N ARG A 327 -11.12 -13.94 17.68
CA ARG A 327 -9.95 -13.75 16.85
C ARG A 327 -9.74 -12.27 16.57
N LEU A 328 -8.49 -11.92 16.36
CA LEU A 328 -8.06 -10.59 15.95
C LEU A 328 -8.16 -10.48 14.43
N LEU A 329 -8.23 -9.27 13.87
CA LEU A 329 -8.25 -9.06 12.42
C LEU A 329 -7.00 -9.64 11.73
N LEU A 330 -5.85 -9.68 12.43
CA LEU A 330 -4.64 -10.34 11.92
C LEU A 330 -4.88 -11.82 11.54
N SER A 331 -5.78 -12.53 12.22
CA SER A 331 -6.05 -13.96 11.99
C SER A 331 -6.56 -14.27 10.58
N PRO A 332 -7.68 -13.68 10.10
CA PRO A 332 -8.14 -13.90 8.73
C PRO A 332 -7.16 -13.36 7.68
N ILE A 333 -6.34 -12.34 7.99
CA ILE A 333 -5.31 -11.84 7.05
C ILE A 333 -4.24 -12.92 6.81
N LEU A 334 -3.65 -13.46 7.88
CA LEU A 334 -2.60 -14.48 7.76
C LEU A 334 -3.13 -15.75 7.07
N TYR A 335 -4.34 -16.17 7.43
CA TYR A 335 -5.00 -17.30 6.79
C TYR A 335 -5.28 -17.03 5.30
N GLY A 336 -5.64 -15.78 4.94
CA GLY A 336 -5.78 -15.35 3.55
C GLY A 336 -4.51 -15.63 2.75
N PHE A 337 -3.35 -15.12 3.19
CA PHE A 337 -2.08 -15.35 2.48
C PHE A 337 -1.72 -16.84 2.36
N GLN A 338 -1.92 -17.62 3.42
CA GLN A 338 -1.58 -19.04 3.41
C GLN A 338 -2.50 -19.88 2.53
N ASN A 339 -3.75 -19.46 2.33
CA ASN A 339 -4.70 -20.16 1.47
C ASN A 339 -4.37 -20.08 -0.04
N ILE A 340 -3.45 -19.21 -0.45
CA ILE A 340 -3.13 -19.00 -1.88
C ILE A 340 -2.21 -20.11 -2.39
N GLU A 341 -1.08 -20.37 -1.72
CA GLU A 341 -0.09 -21.40 -2.13
C GLU A 341 0.50 -22.20 -0.94
N GLY A 342 0.00 -22.01 0.28
CA GLY A 342 0.49 -22.72 1.46
C GLY A 342 1.82 -22.21 2.04
N GLU A 343 2.27 -22.85 3.12
CA GLU A 343 3.46 -22.44 3.91
C GLU A 343 4.81 -22.77 3.23
N SER A 344 4.77 -23.50 2.11
CA SER A 344 5.95 -23.86 1.32
C SER A 344 6.46 -22.72 0.45
N GLU A 345 5.59 -21.82 -0.02
CA GLU A 345 5.97 -20.78 -1.00
C GLU A 345 6.06 -19.38 -0.39
N LEU A 346 5.33 -19.12 0.70
CA LEU A 346 5.31 -17.85 1.40
C LEU A 346 5.91 -17.96 2.81
N ALA A 347 6.78 -17.03 3.16
CA ALA A 347 7.24 -16.80 4.52
C ALA A 347 6.62 -15.51 5.06
N ILE A 348 5.72 -15.61 6.03
CA ILE A 348 5.04 -14.45 6.59
C ILE A 348 5.75 -13.98 7.84
N LEU A 349 5.99 -12.67 7.95
CA LEU A 349 6.66 -12.04 9.07
C LEU A 349 5.74 -11.02 9.69
N THR A 350 5.65 -11.02 11.01
CA THR A 350 4.88 -10.02 11.75
C THR A 350 5.81 -9.30 12.71
N SER A 351 5.82 -7.97 12.67
CA SER A 351 6.55 -7.14 13.61
C SER A 351 5.69 -5.98 14.11
N GLY A 352 6.19 -5.30 15.14
CA GLY A 352 5.51 -4.17 15.75
C GLY A 352 5.71 -4.09 17.26
N THR A 353 5.50 -2.92 17.82
CA THR A 353 5.75 -2.66 19.25
C THR A 353 4.58 -3.12 20.09
N GLY A 354 4.81 -4.00 21.08
CA GLY A 354 3.74 -4.52 21.94
C GLY A 354 3.03 -5.78 21.41
N LEU A 355 3.52 -6.38 20.31
CA LEU A 355 3.11 -7.73 19.91
C LEU A 355 3.37 -8.71 21.05
N SER A 356 2.31 -9.27 21.62
CA SER A 356 2.41 -10.25 22.70
C SER A 356 2.54 -11.67 22.15
N ILE A 357 3.16 -12.55 22.93
CA ILE A 357 3.25 -13.98 22.59
C ILE A 357 1.86 -14.65 22.46
N TYR A 358 0.84 -14.08 23.10
CA TYR A 358 -0.54 -14.53 22.96
C TYR A 358 -1.10 -14.25 21.58
N ILE A 359 -0.79 -13.08 20.98
CA ILE A 359 -1.19 -12.75 19.60
C ILE A 359 -0.62 -13.79 18.60
N LEU A 360 0.50 -14.44 18.93
CA LEU A 360 1.18 -15.42 18.09
C LEU A 360 0.67 -16.84 18.18
N ASN A 361 0.31 -17.30 19.38
CA ASN A 361 -0.40 -18.57 19.53
C ASN A 361 -1.70 -18.58 18.70
N TRP A 362 -2.28 -17.39 18.47
CA TRP A 362 -3.46 -17.20 17.66
C TRP A 362 -3.11 -17.18 16.18
N ALA A 363 -2.09 -16.42 15.77
CA ALA A 363 -1.57 -16.43 14.39
C ALA A 363 -1.24 -17.85 13.90
N ARG A 364 -0.58 -18.67 14.74
CA ARG A 364 -0.21 -20.05 14.40
C ARG A 364 -1.41 -20.98 14.26
N SER A 365 -2.42 -20.86 15.15
CA SER A 365 -3.65 -21.68 15.08
C SER A 365 -4.61 -21.24 13.97
N SER A 366 -4.46 -20.00 13.49
CA SER A 366 -5.28 -19.45 12.40
C SER A 366 -4.85 -19.98 11.04
N GLY A 367 -3.57 -20.38 10.90
CA GLY A 367 -2.92 -20.63 9.62
C GLY A 367 -2.66 -22.07 9.18
N SER A 368 -2.75 -23.04 10.09
CA SER A 368 -2.51 -24.44 9.72
C SER A 368 -3.65 -24.98 8.85
N ILE A 369 -3.34 -25.37 7.62
CA ILE A 369 -4.21 -26.18 6.73
C ILE A 369 -4.42 -27.58 7.34
N LEU A 370 -3.50 -28.03 8.20
CA LEU A 370 -3.59 -29.27 8.99
C LEU A 370 -4.34 -29.01 10.31
N LYS A 371 -5.66 -28.79 10.23
CA LYS A 371 -6.53 -28.73 11.42
C LYS A 371 -7.10 -30.10 11.83
N HIS A 372 -6.70 -31.19 11.16
CA HIS A 372 -7.15 -32.56 11.43
C HIS A 372 -6.15 -33.47 12.13
N VAL A 373 -4.97 -32.99 12.54
CA VAL A 373 -4.04 -33.77 13.37
C VAL A 373 -4.17 -33.29 14.82
N PRO A 374 -4.40 -34.18 15.81
CA PRO A 374 -4.51 -33.76 17.21
C PRO A 374 -3.24 -33.02 17.61
N ALA A 375 -3.41 -31.86 18.24
CA ALA A 375 -2.31 -31.04 18.73
C ALA A 375 -1.39 -31.88 19.62
N ARG A 376 -0.23 -32.30 19.09
CA ARG A 376 0.87 -32.73 19.95
C ARG A 376 1.31 -31.49 20.72
N SER A 377 1.40 -31.61 22.04
CA SER A 377 1.92 -30.59 22.94
C SER A 377 3.37 -30.28 22.56
N ILE A 378 3.58 -29.25 21.75
CA ILE A 378 4.90 -28.73 21.43
C ILE A 378 5.10 -27.51 22.33
N THR A 379 5.95 -27.69 23.36
CA THR A 379 6.47 -26.63 24.20
C THR A 379 7.42 -25.74 23.39
N TRP A 380 7.18 -24.43 23.39
CA TRP A 380 8.10 -23.46 22.81
C TRP A 380 9.43 -23.48 23.57
N SER A 381 10.54 -23.44 22.85
CA SER A 381 11.82 -23.00 23.40
C SER A 381 12.09 -21.57 22.94
N PHE A 382 12.88 -20.80 23.68
CA PHE A 382 13.31 -19.43 23.34
C PHE A 382 13.97 -19.28 21.94
N ARG A 383 14.15 -20.37 21.19
CA ARG A 383 14.78 -20.41 19.86
C ARG A 383 13.86 -20.05 18.69
N ASP A 384 12.54 -20.03 18.89
CA ASP A 384 11.57 -19.98 17.77
C ASP A 384 11.00 -18.58 17.49
N GLY A 385 11.43 -17.54 18.22
CA GLY A 385 11.09 -16.13 17.98
C GLY A 385 12.34 -15.26 17.95
N LEU A 386 12.38 -14.26 17.07
CA LEU A 386 13.53 -13.38 16.94
C LEU A 386 13.38 -12.14 17.85
N ILE A 387 14.31 -11.95 18.79
CA ILE A 387 14.46 -10.71 19.54
C ILE A 387 15.54 -9.87 18.87
N VAL A 388 15.15 -8.71 18.33
CA VAL A 388 16.09 -7.73 17.78
C VAL A 388 16.51 -6.78 18.91
N SER A 389 17.74 -6.95 19.40
CA SER A 389 18.44 -5.95 20.22
C SER A 389 19.61 -5.41 19.39
N LEU A 390 19.58 -4.12 19.09
CA LEU A 390 20.69 -3.39 18.47
C LEU A 390 21.71 -2.96 19.51
#